data_AF-A0AA40T241-F1
#
_entry.id   AF-A0AA40T241-F1
#
_cell.length_a   1.000
_cell.length_b   1.000
_cell.length_c   1.000
_cell.angle_alpha   90.00
_cell.angle_beta   90.00
_cell.angle_gamma   90.00
#
_symmetry.space_group_name_H-M   'P 1'
#
loop_
_entity.id
_entity.type
_entity.pdbx_description
1 polymer ?
#
loop_
_entity_poly.entity_id
_entity_poly.type
_entity_poly.pdbx_seq_one_letter_code
_entity_poly.pdbx_strand_id
1 'polypeptide(L)'
;MITTIAVYKFSSLSREEVEAVLGLTLEQTRVYQEAKAEGREEREAEMLKVTVPLLLKTGMSVEQIAQQLNVDVEAVHLAIQQSA
;
A
#
# COMPACT_ATOMS: atom_id res chain seq x y z
N MET A 1 -8.37 -0.64 -25.50
CA MET A 1 -8.58 0.81 -25.26
C MET A 1 -9.91 1.11 -24.52
N ILE A 2 -10.40 0.22 -23.65
CA ILE A 2 -11.61 0.48 -22.83
C ILE A 2 -11.22 0.95 -21.41
N THR A 3 -10.06 0.51 -20.91
CA THR A 3 -9.54 0.84 -19.57
C THR A 3 -9.36 2.34 -19.31
N THR A 4 -9.08 3.12 -20.36
CA THR A 4 -8.82 4.58 -20.26
C THR A 4 -10.07 5.42 -20.06
N ILE A 5 -11.26 4.95 -20.44
CA ILE A 5 -12.49 5.76 -20.38
C ILE A 5 -13.08 5.83 -18.96
N ALA A 6 -12.92 4.76 -18.18
CA ALA A 6 -13.54 4.65 -16.85
C ALA A 6 -12.92 5.60 -15.80
N VAL A 7 -11.58 5.76 -15.79
CA VAL A 7 -10.91 6.61 -14.78
C VAL A 7 -11.12 8.11 -15.06
N TYR A 8 -11.26 8.51 -16.33
CA TYR A 8 -11.33 9.92 -16.71
C TYR A 8 -12.75 10.51 -16.70
N LYS A 9 -13.78 9.71 -17.00
CA LYS A 9 -15.18 10.19 -17.02
C LYS A 9 -15.84 10.24 -15.64
N PHE A 10 -15.24 9.61 -14.64
CA PHE A 10 -15.81 9.47 -13.31
C PHE A 10 -14.93 10.04 -12.19
N SER A 11 -13.89 10.80 -12.53
CA SER A 11 -13.01 11.46 -11.56
C SER A 11 -13.73 12.47 -10.65
N SER A 12 -14.91 12.93 -11.05
CA SER A 12 -15.77 13.84 -10.30
C SER A 12 -17.00 13.17 -9.67
N LEU A 13 -17.22 11.87 -9.88
CA LEU A 13 -18.35 11.13 -9.30
C LEU A 13 -17.93 10.39 -8.04
N SER A 14 -18.87 10.24 -7.11
CA SER A 14 -18.70 9.36 -5.94
C SER A 14 -18.67 7.89 -6.38
N ARG A 15 -18.11 7.04 -5.52
CA ARG A 15 -18.07 5.58 -5.74
C ARG A 15 -19.46 5.01 -6.01
N GLU A 16 -20.45 5.44 -5.25
CA GLU A 16 -21.84 5.00 -5.32
C GLU A 16 -22.48 5.40 -6.65
N GLU A 17 -22.19 6.61 -7.15
CA GLU A 17 -22.65 7.07 -8.46
C GLU A 17 -22.05 6.25 -9.60
N VAL A 18 -20.77 5.88 -9.50
CA VAL A 18 -20.10 5.01 -10.48
C VAL A 18 -20.71 3.61 -10.49
N GLU A 19 -20.95 3.01 -9.32
CA GLU A 19 -21.59 1.70 -9.20
C GLU A 19 -23.01 1.70 -9.77
N ALA A 20 -23.78 2.77 -9.54
CA ALA A 20 -25.13 2.93 -10.07
C ALA A 20 -25.14 3.07 -11.59
N VAL A 21 -24.21 3.82 -12.18
CA VAL A 21 -24.09 4.01 -13.65
C VAL A 21 -23.64 2.72 -14.34
N LEU A 22 -22.72 1.97 -13.71
CA LEU A 22 -22.15 0.76 -14.28
C LEU A 22 -22.95 -0.51 -13.95
N GLY A 23 -23.92 -0.43 -13.03
CA GLY A 23 -24.75 -1.56 -12.61
C GLY A 23 -23.94 -2.70 -11.97
N LEU A 24 -22.81 -2.38 -11.35
CA LEU A 24 -21.89 -3.35 -10.75
C LEU A 24 -21.32 -2.85 -9.43
N THR A 25 -20.94 -3.78 -8.56
CA THR A 25 -20.24 -3.48 -7.30
C THR A 25 -18.74 -3.43 -7.55
N LEU A 26 -18.11 -2.27 -7.35
CA LEU A 26 -16.69 -2.07 -7.61
C LEU A 26 -15.83 -2.94 -6.69
N GLU A 27 -16.27 -3.21 -5.46
CA GLU A 27 -15.50 -4.02 -4.50
C GLU A 27 -15.23 -5.46 -4.97
N GLN A 28 -16.13 -6.00 -5.80
CA GLN A 28 -15.98 -7.34 -6.37
C GLN A 28 -15.10 -7.35 -7.63
N THR A 29 -14.77 -6.17 -8.16
CA THR A 29 -13.93 -6.08 -9.35
C THR A 29 -12.49 -6.44 -9.02
N ARG A 30 -11.85 -7.15 -9.95
CA ARG A 30 -10.42 -7.48 -9.86
C ARG A 30 -9.55 -6.24 -9.69
N VAL A 31 -9.90 -5.15 -10.39
CA VAL A 31 -9.20 -3.86 -10.31
C VAL A 31 -9.24 -3.27 -8.90
N TYR A 32 -10.39 -3.29 -8.23
CA TYR A 32 -10.48 -2.80 -6.85
C TYR A 32 -9.70 -3.68 -5.87
N GLN A 33 -9.74 -5.00 -6.04
CA GLN A 33 -8.99 -5.93 -5.19
C GLN A 33 -7.49 -5.75 -5.34
N GLU A 34 -7.00 -5.58 -6.57
CA GLU A 34 -5.61 -5.29 -6.91
C GLU A 34 -5.18 -3.95 -6.28
N ALA A 35 -5.94 -2.86 -6.51
CA ALA A 35 -5.64 -1.55 -5.90
C ALA A 35 -5.67 -1.58 -4.36
N LYS A 36 -6.58 -2.36 -3.75
CA LYS A 36 -6.64 -2.53 -2.30
C LYS A 36 -5.46 -3.36 -1.77
N ALA A 37 -4.92 -4.28 -2.56
CA ALA A 37 -3.73 -5.06 -2.20
C ALA A 37 -2.47 -4.21 -2.32
N GLU A 38 -2.30 -3.50 -3.43
CA GLU A 38 -1.21 -2.55 -3.67
C GLU A 38 -1.17 -1.48 -2.56
N GLY A 39 -2.32 -0.87 -2.22
CA GLY A 39 -2.39 0.11 -1.13
C GLY A 39 -2.15 -0.45 0.28
N ARG A 40 -2.17 -1.78 0.47
CA ARG A 40 -1.71 -2.40 1.74
C ARG A 40 -0.20 -2.55 1.76
N GLU A 41 0.38 -3.02 0.65
CA GLU A 41 1.84 -3.17 0.50
C GLU A 41 2.55 -1.81 0.60
N GLU A 42 2.01 -0.77 -0.05
CA GLU A 42 2.53 0.60 0.05
C GLU A 42 2.50 1.11 1.49
N ARG A 43 1.40 0.89 2.22
CA ARG A 43 1.27 1.30 3.62
C ARG A 43 2.28 0.59 4.52
N GLU A 44 2.50 -0.71 4.29
CA GLU A 44 3.46 -1.49 5.05
C GLU A 44 4.89 -1.01 4.79
N ALA A 45 5.23 -0.76 3.52
CA ALA A 45 6.52 -0.19 3.14
C ALA A 45 6.75 1.21 3.72
N GLU A 46 5.74 2.09 3.69
CA GLU A 46 5.82 3.42 4.31
C GLU A 46 6.00 3.35 5.83
N MET A 47 5.28 2.43 6.49
CA MET A 47 5.42 2.21 7.92
C MET A 47 6.85 1.77 8.26
N LEU A 48 7.41 0.81 7.53
CA LEU A 48 8.79 0.35 7.74
C LEU A 48 9.81 1.49 7.53
N LYS A 49 9.64 2.32 6.50
CA LYS A 49 10.51 3.49 6.26
C LYS A 49 10.55 4.47 7.43
N VAL A 50 9.43 4.67 8.12
CA VAL A 50 9.37 5.60 9.26
C VAL A 50 9.84 4.93 10.55
N THR A 51 9.41 3.69 10.79
CA THR A 51 9.62 3.00 12.06
C THR A 51 11.03 2.42 12.18
N VAL A 52 11.60 1.85 11.11
CA VAL A 52 12.92 1.20 11.17
C VAL A 52 14.02 2.19 11.59
N PRO A 53 14.16 3.40 11.00
CA PRO A 53 15.16 4.36 11.43
C PRO A 53 14.98 4.84 12.88
N LEU A 54 13.74 4.92 13.36
CA LEU A 54 13.44 5.29 14.76
C LEU A 54 13.94 4.21 15.73
N LEU A 55 13.66 2.93 15.43
CA LEU A 55 14.08 1.80 16.28
C LEU A 55 15.61 1.61 16.27
N LEU A 56 16.26 1.89 15.13
CA LEU A 56 17.72 1.92 15.06
C LEU A 56 18.30 3.04 15.95
N LYS A 57 17.69 4.23 15.95
CA LYS A 57 18.11 5.34 16.82
C LYS A 57 17.94 5.01 18.31
N THR A 58 17.00 4.14 18.67
CA THR A 58 16.86 3.66 20.06
C THR A 58 17.84 2.53 20.41
N GLY A 59 18.72 2.14 19.48
CA GLY A 59 19.77 1.16 19.71
C GLY A 59 19.36 -0.29 19.44
N MET A 60 18.23 -0.54 18.78
CA MET A 60 17.85 -1.90 18.37
C MET A 60 18.68 -2.34 17.15
N SER A 61 18.99 -3.63 17.08
CA SER A 61 19.60 -4.26 15.91
C SER A 61 18.58 -4.58 14.82
N VAL A 62 19.04 -4.79 13.59
CA VAL A 62 18.19 -5.12 12.43
C VAL A 62 17.40 -6.41 12.69
N GLU A 63 18.05 -7.40 13.31
CA GLU A 63 17.47 -8.71 13.63
C GLU A 63 16.34 -8.59 14.67
N GLN A 64 16.53 -7.75 15.69
CA GLN A 64 15.51 -7.47 16.69
C GLN A 64 14.32 -6.72 16.10
N ILE A 65 14.58 -5.76 15.19
CA ILE A 65 13.53 -5.03 14.49
C ILE A 65 12.71 -5.98 13.61
N ALA A 66 13.37 -6.85 12.84
CA ALA A 66 12.71 -7.85 12.01
C ALA A 66 11.81 -8.78 12.85
N GLN A 67 12.31 -9.28 13.98
CA GLN A 67 11.50 -10.09 14.90
C GLN A 67 10.32 -9.32 15.51
N GLN A 68 10.53 -8.08 15.92
CA GLN A 68 9.51 -7.30 16.62
C GLN A 68 8.40 -6.78 15.71
N LEU A 69 8.75 -6.47 14.45
CA LEU A 69 7.80 -6.10 13.41
C LEU A 69 7.26 -7.33 12.67
N ASN A 70 7.77 -8.54 12.96
CA ASN A 70 7.44 -9.81 12.31
C ASN A 70 7.56 -9.70 10.78
N VAL A 71 8.65 -9.10 10.32
CA VAL A 71 8.99 -8.92 8.90
C VAL A 71 10.33 -9.56 8.59
N ASP A 72 10.61 -9.79 7.32
CA ASP A 72 11.90 -10.31 6.90
C ASP A 72 13.04 -9.29 7.16
N VAL A 73 14.23 -9.81 7.45
CA VAL A 73 15.44 -8.99 7.65
C VAL A 73 15.76 -8.18 6.39
N GLU A 74 15.52 -8.72 5.19
CA GLU A 74 15.67 -8.00 3.93
C GLU A 74 14.72 -6.80 3.83
N ALA A 75 13.48 -6.91 4.33
CA ALA A 75 12.53 -5.81 4.33
C ALA A 75 13.00 -4.65 5.22
N VAL A 76 13.62 -4.96 6.35
CA VAL A 76 14.24 -3.96 7.24
C VAL A 76 15.44 -3.29 6.56
N HIS A 77 16.30 -4.05 5.87
CA HIS A 77 17.41 -3.48 5.10
C HIS A 77 16.94 -2.57 3.97
N LEU A 78 15.90 -2.97 3.25
CA LEU A 78 15.32 -2.17 2.17
C LEU A 78 14.76 -0.85 2.71
N ALA A 79 14.08 -0.88 3.86
CA ALA A 79 13.57 0.31 4.51
C ALA A 79 14.70 1.28 4.93
N ILE A 80 15.86 0.77 5.34
CA ILE A 80 17.03 1.60 5.66
C ILE A 80 17.61 2.25 4.39
N GLN A 81 17.76 1.49 3.31
CA GLN A 81 18.33 1.99 2.05
C GLN A 81 17.46 3.04 1.37
N GLN A 82 16.14 2.92 1.50
CA GLN A 82 15.18 3.88 0.93
C GLN A 82 14.96 5.13 1.80
N SER A 83 15.47 5.13 3.03
CA SER A 83 15.39 6.27 3.97
C SER A 83 16.67 7.12 4.00
N ALA A 84 17.65 6.80 3.16
CA ALA A 84 18.94 7.47 3.02
C ALA A 84 18.91 8.63 2.00
#